data_AF-A0A382W1J1-F1
#
_entry.id   AF-A0A382W1J1-F1
#
_cell.length_a   1.000
_cell.length_b   1.000
_cell.length_c   1.000
_cell.angle_alpha   90.00
_cell.angle_beta   90.00
_cell.angle_gamma   90.00
#
_symmetry.space_group_name_H-M   'P 1'
#
loop_
_entity.id
_entity.type
_entity.pdbx_description
1 polymer ?
#
loop_
_entity_poly.entity_id
_entity_poly.type
_entity_poly.pdbx_seq_one_letter_code
_entity_poly.pdbx_strand_id
1 'polypeptide(L)'
;TFLLGTMLGGYSINSLIDLLDIDETAETACKALSHSILIYEAYQSVLDKSAHNAYAKKIVDSWASAEWFTSKEPLPESINAVVFRVDGETNTDDLSPATEAWSRPDIPLHAQAMLVKKMDKPLETIEKLKEKGLPLAYVGDVVGTGSSRKSAINSVLWHMGESIDYIPNKNTGGIVLGGKIAPIFFNTAEDSGALPIECDVSKLKMGDEITIHPFQGIITNSSGETISTFDLTPSTMPDEVRAGGRIPLIIGRGLTDKTRTELGLEVSDVFLRPVDPKNSS
;
A
#
# COMPACT_ATOMS: atom_id res chain seq x y z
N THR A 1 8.28 -20.04 -16.62
CA THR A 1 8.49 -19.80 -15.17
C THR A 1 8.28 -18.36 -14.77
N PHE A 2 9.00 -17.39 -15.35
CA PHE A 2 8.87 -15.95 -14.98
C PHE A 2 7.41 -15.47 -14.90
N LEU A 3 6.61 -15.67 -15.94
CA LEU A 3 5.20 -15.24 -15.97
C LEU A 3 4.32 -15.88 -14.89
N LEU A 4 4.64 -17.09 -14.41
CA LEU A 4 3.90 -17.69 -13.29
C LEU A 4 4.20 -16.93 -11.99
N GLY A 5 5.45 -16.49 -11.80
CA GLY A 5 5.86 -15.71 -10.65
C GLY A 5 5.19 -14.34 -10.54
N THR A 6 4.76 -13.76 -11.66
CA THR A 6 4.07 -12.47 -11.69
C THR A 6 2.56 -12.57 -11.38
N MET A 7 2.02 -13.77 -11.19
CA MET A 7 0.58 -14.00 -10.94
C MET A 7 0.17 -13.86 -9.47
N LEU A 8 1.11 -13.48 -8.58
CA LEU A 8 0.96 -13.23 -7.13
C LEU A 8 0.63 -14.46 -6.28
N GLY A 9 -0.25 -15.34 -6.75
CA GLY A 9 -0.70 -16.53 -6.04
C GLY A 9 -1.74 -17.35 -6.81
N GLY A 10 -2.52 -18.15 -6.07
CA GLY A 10 -3.58 -18.99 -6.63
C GLY A 10 -3.04 -20.12 -7.50
N TYR A 11 -3.57 -20.27 -8.71
CA TYR A 11 -3.25 -21.39 -9.62
C TYR A 11 -1.77 -21.49 -10.01
N SER A 12 -1.00 -20.40 -9.88
CA SER A 12 0.42 -20.39 -10.23
C SER A 12 1.31 -21.14 -9.22
N ILE A 13 0.87 -21.28 -7.96
CA ILE A 13 1.74 -21.72 -6.86
C ILE A 13 2.18 -23.16 -7.03
N ASN A 14 1.25 -24.10 -7.23
CA ASN A 14 1.62 -25.51 -7.38
C ASN A 14 2.52 -25.75 -8.60
N SER A 15 2.24 -25.07 -9.73
CA SER A 15 3.12 -25.14 -10.89
C SER A 15 4.52 -24.59 -10.60
N LEU A 16 4.65 -23.51 -9.83
CA LEU A 16 5.97 -23.02 -9.42
C LEU A 16 6.71 -24.00 -8.51
N ILE A 17 6.00 -24.72 -7.64
CA ILE A 17 6.59 -25.73 -6.75
C ILE A 17 7.10 -26.93 -7.56
N ASP A 18 6.33 -27.42 -8.53
CA ASP A 18 6.73 -28.53 -9.41
C ASP A 18 7.98 -28.16 -10.23
N LEU A 19 8.09 -26.90 -10.65
CA LEU A 19 9.23 -26.38 -11.39
C LEU A 19 10.54 -26.31 -10.57
N LEU A 20 10.49 -26.51 -9.24
CA LEU A 20 11.69 -26.61 -8.39
C LEU A 20 12.48 -27.91 -8.64
N ASP A 21 11.88 -28.90 -9.29
CA ASP A 21 12.51 -30.19 -9.58
C ASP A 21 13.16 -30.25 -10.98
N ILE A 22 13.14 -29.13 -11.72
CA ILE A 22 13.67 -29.04 -13.09
C ILE A 22 14.79 -28.00 -13.13
N ASP A 23 16.03 -28.44 -13.38
CA ASP A 23 17.24 -27.61 -13.30
C ASP A 23 17.14 -26.30 -14.09
N GLU A 24 16.57 -26.33 -15.30
CA GLU A 24 16.42 -25.14 -16.16
C GLU A 24 15.45 -24.10 -15.60
N THR A 25 14.55 -24.49 -14.69
CA THR A 25 13.48 -23.61 -14.20
C THR A 25 13.54 -23.35 -12.69
N ALA A 26 14.25 -24.18 -11.93
CA ALA A 26 14.26 -24.17 -10.48
C ALA A 26 14.73 -22.83 -9.88
N GLU A 27 15.79 -22.21 -10.42
CA GLU A 27 16.28 -20.92 -9.92
C GLU A 27 15.25 -19.79 -10.10
N THR A 28 14.54 -19.78 -11.23
CA THR A 28 13.51 -18.76 -11.50
C THR A 28 12.26 -18.99 -10.63
N ALA A 29 11.88 -20.27 -10.43
CA ALA A 29 10.77 -20.64 -9.56
C ALA A 29 11.09 -20.31 -8.08
N CYS A 30 12.31 -20.58 -7.65
CA CYS A 30 12.84 -20.23 -6.34
C CYS A 30 12.70 -18.73 -6.07
N LYS A 31 13.18 -17.88 -6.97
CA LYS A 31 13.07 -16.42 -6.84
C LYS A 31 11.62 -15.95 -6.75
N ALA A 32 10.73 -16.52 -7.57
CA ALA A 32 9.32 -16.19 -7.55
C ALA A 32 8.63 -16.56 -6.22
N LEU A 33 8.82 -17.79 -5.74
CA LEU A 33 8.21 -18.27 -4.49
C LEU A 33 8.79 -17.58 -3.25
N SER A 34 10.07 -17.20 -3.27
CA SER A 34 10.73 -16.46 -2.19
C SER A 34 10.06 -15.10 -1.91
N HIS A 35 9.50 -14.45 -2.93
CA HIS A 35 8.82 -13.15 -2.82
C HIS A 35 7.29 -13.28 -2.77
N SER A 36 6.72 -14.49 -2.89
CA SER A 36 5.27 -14.70 -2.83
C SER A 36 4.83 -14.90 -1.39
N ILE A 37 3.85 -14.11 -0.95
CA ILE A 37 3.24 -14.21 0.38
C ILE A 37 1.92 -15.00 0.37
N LEU A 38 1.32 -15.19 -0.80
CA LEU A 38 0.02 -15.85 -0.97
C LEU A 38 0.17 -17.37 -1.13
N ILE A 39 0.96 -17.99 -0.24
CA ILE A 39 1.34 -19.40 -0.28
C ILE A 39 0.27 -20.31 0.35
N TYR A 40 -0.42 -19.84 1.40
CA TYR A 40 -1.54 -20.51 2.06
C TYR A 40 -1.36 -22.03 2.25
N GLU A 41 -2.19 -22.84 1.62
CA GLU A 41 -2.23 -24.31 1.73
C GLU A 41 -0.97 -24.99 1.18
N ALA A 42 -0.28 -24.36 0.23
CA ALA A 42 0.94 -24.91 -0.37
C ALA A 42 2.18 -24.74 0.52
N TYR A 43 2.04 -24.05 1.66
CA TYR A 43 3.13 -23.82 2.60
C TYR A 43 3.80 -25.12 3.05
N GLN A 44 3.00 -26.10 3.46
CA GLN A 44 3.52 -27.37 3.97
C GLN A 44 4.26 -28.13 2.87
N SER A 45 3.75 -28.09 1.62
CA SER A 45 4.40 -28.72 0.48
C SER A 45 5.80 -28.17 0.23
N VAL A 46 6.01 -26.86 0.36
CA VAL A 46 7.34 -26.24 0.23
C VAL A 46 8.23 -26.60 1.42
N LEU A 47 7.68 -26.58 2.64
CA LEU A 47 8.42 -26.93 3.85
C LEU A 47 8.90 -28.39 3.82
N ASP A 48 8.02 -29.34 3.49
CA ASP A 48 8.39 -30.77 3.40
C ASP A 48 9.41 -31.00 2.28
N LYS A 49 9.24 -30.33 1.14
CA LYS A 49 10.19 -30.39 0.02
C LYS A 49 11.57 -29.82 0.40
N SER A 50 11.63 -28.85 1.30
CA SER A 50 12.88 -28.24 1.77
C SER A 50 13.83 -29.23 2.45
N ALA A 51 13.33 -30.37 2.94
CA ALA A 51 14.14 -31.42 3.54
C ALA A 51 15.11 -32.09 2.54
N HIS A 52 14.82 -32.02 1.23
CA HIS A 52 15.59 -32.72 0.20
C HIS A 52 15.81 -31.93 -1.11
N ASN A 53 15.18 -30.77 -1.30
CA ASN A 53 15.41 -29.88 -2.44
C ASN A 53 16.06 -28.56 -1.96
N ALA A 54 17.25 -28.26 -2.47
CA ALA A 54 18.03 -27.08 -2.08
C ALA A 54 17.34 -25.75 -2.42
N TYR A 55 16.55 -25.69 -3.50
CA TYR A 55 15.79 -24.48 -3.85
C TYR A 55 14.60 -24.28 -2.91
N ALA A 56 13.88 -25.35 -2.55
CA ALA A 56 12.83 -25.27 -1.53
C ALA A 56 13.39 -24.82 -0.17
N LYS A 57 14.61 -25.27 0.19
CA LYS A 57 15.31 -24.78 1.39
C LYS A 57 15.62 -23.28 1.32
N LYS A 58 16.11 -22.78 0.17
CA LYS A 58 16.32 -21.34 -0.04
C LYS A 58 15.03 -20.53 0.13
N ILE A 59 13.90 -21.03 -0.40
CA ILE A 59 12.59 -20.37 -0.26
C ILE A 59 12.19 -20.26 1.22
N VAL A 60 12.31 -21.36 1.98
CA VAL A 60 12.00 -21.39 3.42
C VAL A 60 12.89 -20.41 4.19
N ASP A 61 14.19 -20.36 3.88
CA ASP A 61 15.13 -19.42 4.51
C ASP A 61 14.81 -17.96 4.16
N SER A 62 14.40 -17.71 2.92
CA SER A 62 13.96 -16.39 2.43
C SER A 62 12.71 -15.90 3.17
N TRP A 63 11.71 -16.77 3.36
CA TRP A 63 10.53 -16.45 4.16
C TRP A 63 10.87 -16.19 5.62
N ALA A 64 11.75 -17.00 6.22
CA ALA A 64 12.20 -16.83 7.61
C ALA A 64 13.00 -15.55 7.84
N SER A 65 13.69 -15.05 6.81
CA SER A 65 14.46 -13.79 6.83
C SER A 65 13.67 -12.58 6.34
N ALA A 66 12.39 -12.76 5.99
CA ALA A 66 11.50 -11.70 5.50
C ALA A 66 11.98 -11.00 4.21
N GLU A 67 12.65 -11.72 3.29
CA GLU A 67 13.19 -11.12 2.06
C GLU A 67 12.09 -10.49 1.18
N TRP A 68 10.88 -11.07 1.17
CA TRP A 68 9.70 -10.51 0.48
C TRP A 68 9.35 -9.07 0.93
N PHE A 69 9.76 -8.70 2.14
CA PHE A 69 9.56 -7.38 2.74
C PHE A 69 10.83 -6.53 2.64
N THR A 70 11.99 -7.08 3.00
CA THR A 70 13.25 -6.31 3.04
C THR A 70 13.78 -5.92 1.66
N SER A 71 13.36 -6.62 0.60
CA SER A 71 13.65 -6.28 -0.80
C SER A 71 12.84 -5.08 -1.33
N LYS A 72 11.77 -4.68 -0.63
CA LYS A 72 10.97 -3.51 -1.00
C LYS A 72 11.57 -2.23 -0.44
N GLU A 73 11.40 -1.13 -1.17
CA GLU A 73 11.81 0.21 -0.74
C GLU A 73 11.09 0.60 0.56
N PRO A 74 11.82 1.05 1.60
CA PRO A 74 11.20 1.53 2.83
C PRO A 74 10.47 2.86 2.60
N LEU A 75 9.56 3.22 3.51
CA LEU A 75 8.98 4.56 3.55
C LEU A 75 10.12 5.59 3.63
N PRO A 76 10.23 6.54 2.70
CA PRO A 76 11.34 7.49 2.66
C PRO A 76 11.26 8.50 3.82
N GLU A 77 12.41 9.03 4.22
CA GLU A 77 12.49 10.05 5.28
C GLU A 77 11.81 11.37 4.91
N SER A 78 11.72 11.66 3.61
CA SER A 78 11.07 12.86 3.06
C SER A 78 10.35 12.53 1.75
N ILE A 79 9.13 13.04 1.58
CA ILE A 79 8.31 12.89 0.37
C ILE A 79 7.94 14.27 -0.14
N ASN A 80 8.39 14.63 -1.34
CA ASN A 80 7.93 15.84 -2.03
C ASN A 80 6.62 15.55 -2.75
N ALA A 81 5.61 16.38 -2.54
CA ALA A 81 4.30 16.20 -3.16
C ALA A 81 3.66 17.54 -3.54
N VAL A 82 2.71 17.49 -4.47
CA VAL A 82 1.88 18.62 -4.87
C VAL A 82 0.48 18.44 -4.29
N VAL A 83 -0.02 19.49 -3.65
CA VAL A 83 -1.33 19.47 -3.00
C VAL A 83 -2.46 19.52 -4.04
N PHE A 84 -3.33 18.50 -4.03
CA PHE A 84 -4.65 18.53 -4.63
C PHE A 84 -5.69 18.73 -3.52
N ARG A 85 -6.17 19.97 -3.32
CA ARG A 85 -7.05 20.33 -2.21
C ARG A 85 -8.53 20.34 -2.59
N VAL A 86 -9.37 19.73 -1.77
CA VAL A 86 -10.84 19.84 -1.82
C VAL A 86 -11.33 20.44 -0.51
N ASP A 87 -11.89 21.65 -0.58
CA ASP A 87 -12.37 22.38 0.60
C ASP A 87 -13.61 21.74 1.23
N GLY A 88 -13.67 21.80 2.56
CA GLY A 88 -14.75 21.28 3.38
C GLY A 88 -14.73 19.76 3.50
N GLU A 89 -15.93 19.20 3.63
CA GLU A 89 -16.11 17.75 3.75
C GLU A 89 -16.15 17.09 2.37
N THR A 90 -15.33 16.07 2.18
CA THR A 90 -15.38 15.12 1.06
C THR A 90 -16.08 13.85 1.51
N ASN A 91 -17.29 13.63 1.01
CA ASN A 91 -18.01 12.37 1.20
C ASN A 91 -17.51 11.30 0.22
N THR A 92 -17.62 10.03 0.60
CA THR A 92 -17.35 8.91 -0.32
C THR A 92 -18.22 8.95 -1.59
N ASP A 93 -19.42 9.56 -1.57
CA ASP A 93 -20.23 9.79 -2.78
C ASP A 93 -19.62 10.83 -3.72
N ASP A 94 -18.87 11.82 -3.20
CA ASP A 94 -18.15 12.79 -4.04
C ASP A 94 -17.03 12.09 -4.83
N LEU A 95 -16.39 11.07 -4.24
CA LEU A 95 -15.31 10.28 -4.87
C LEU A 95 -15.84 9.10 -5.71
N SER A 96 -17.01 8.57 -5.36
CA SER A 96 -17.64 7.41 -5.99
C SER A 96 -19.17 7.57 -5.96
N PRO A 97 -19.72 8.35 -6.92
CA PRO A 97 -21.14 8.68 -6.95
C PRO A 97 -22.02 7.43 -7.03
N ALA A 98 -23.12 7.41 -6.26
CA ALA A 98 -24.07 6.31 -6.30
C ALA A 98 -24.70 6.08 -7.69
N THR A 99 -24.83 7.14 -8.50
CA THR A 99 -25.33 7.05 -9.88
C THR A 99 -24.41 6.23 -10.79
N GLU A 100 -23.12 6.16 -10.46
CA GLU A 100 -22.10 5.40 -11.19
C GLU A 100 -21.75 4.08 -10.49
N ALA A 101 -22.60 3.58 -9.60
CA ALA A 101 -22.30 2.36 -8.85
C ALA A 101 -22.08 1.13 -9.74
N TRP A 102 -22.68 1.10 -10.93
CA TRP A 102 -22.58 0.02 -11.92
C TRP A 102 -21.16 -0.12 -12.51
N SER A 103 -20.38 0.96 -12.57
CA SER A 103 -19.03 0.96 -13.16
C SER A 103 -17.92 0.67 -12.14
N ARG A 104 -18.23 0.60 -10.84
CA ARG A 104 -17.25 0.39 -9.76
C ARG A 104 -16.21 -0.73 -9.97
N PRO A 105 -16.55 -1.89 -10.58
CA PRO A 105 -15.57 -2.94 -10.83
C PRO A 105 -14.50 -2.56 -11.87
N ASP A 106 -14.82 -1.63 -12.79
CA ASP A 106 -13.91 -1.08 -13.78
C ASP A 106 -13.30 0.22 -13.21
N ILE A 107 -12.16 0.10 -12.51
CA ILE A 107 -11.53 1.22 -11.80
C ILE A 107 -11.22 2.40 -12.72
N PRO A 108 -10.56 2.24 -13.88
CA PRO A 108 -10.28 3.34 -14.80
C PRO A 108 -11.54 4.07 -15.26
N LEU A 109 -12.59 3.31 -15.58
CA LEU A 109 -13.87 3.87 -16.02
C LEU A 109 -14.57 4.62 -14.87
N HIS A 110 -14.67 4.00 -13.71
CA HIS A 110 -15.34 4.58 -12.55
C HIS A 110 -14.65 5.84 -12.04
N ALA A 111 -13.31 5.87 -12.09
CA ALA A 111 -12.51 7.01 -11.65
C ALA A 111 -12.76 8.28 -12.49
N GLN A 112 -13.36 8.17 -13.68
CA GLN A 112 -13.76 9.34 -14.47
C GLN A 112 -14.88 10.16 -13.81
N ALA A 113 -15.65 9.56 -12.90
CA ALA A 113 -16.73 10.22 -12.19
C ALA A 113 -16.31 10.89 -10.87
N MET A 114 -15.02 10.82 -10.52
CA MET A 114 -14.49 11.37 -9.26
C MET A 114 -14.67 12.90 -9.22
N LEU A 115 -15.30 13.40 -8.15
CA LEU A 115 -15.48 14.82 -7.78
C LEU A 115 -16.31 15.67 -8.75
N VAL A 116 -16.93 15.10 -9.79
CA VAL A 116 -17.64 15.86 -10.84
C VAL A 116 -18.82 16.70 -10.32
N LYS A 117 -19.38 16.37 -9.16
CA LYS A 117 -20.46 17.15 -8.50
C LYS A 117 -19.94 18.17 -7.49
N LYS A 118 -18.67 18.07 -7.10
CA LYS A 118 -18.06 18.82 -5.99
C LYS A 118 -17.14 19.94 -6.49
N MET A 119 -16.46 19.71 -7.62
CA MET A 119 -15.46 20.60 -8.19
C MET A 119 -15.69 20.72 -9.70
N ASP A 120 -15.43 21.91 -10.25
CA ASP A 120 -15.40 22.08 -11.71
C ASP A 120 -14.13 21.48 -12.29
N LYS A 121 -14.26 20.67 -13.34
CA LYS A 121 -13.15 20.04 -14.08
C LYS A 121 -12.05 19.42 -13.17
N PRO A 122 -12.40 18.50 -12.25
CA PRO A 122 -11.43 17.93 -11.31
C PRO A 122 -10.30 17.17 -12.01
N LEU A 123 -10.60 16.44 -13.08
CA LEU A 123 -9.60 15.65 -13.81
C LEU A 123 -8.63 16.54 -14.59
N GLU A 124 -9.10 17.61 -15.22
CA GLU A 124 -8.21 18.58 -15.89
C GLU A 124 -7.27 19.24 -14.88
N THR A 125 -7.76 19.52 -13.66
CA THR A 125 -6.94 20.04 -12.57
C THR A 125 -5.87 19.05 -12.14
N ILE A 126 -6.22 17.77 -11.98
CA ILE A 126 -5.27 16.69 -11.67
C ILE A 126 -4.17 16.62 -12.72
N GLU A 127 -4.53 16.57 -14.01
CA GLU A 127 -3.55 16.46 -15.09
C GLU A 127 -2.62 17.67 -15.14
N LYS A 128 -3.14 18.89 -14.96
CA LYS A 128 -2.32 20.10 -14.86
C LYS A 128 -1.33 20.06 -13.69
N LEU A 129 -1.73 19.52 -12.54
CA LEU A 129 -0.83 19.41 -11.39
C LEU A 129 0.25 18.35 -11.60
N LYS A 130 -0.06 17.25 -12.32
CA LYS A 130 0.93 16.22 -12.68
C LYS A 130 2.07 16.76 -13.55
N GLU A 131 1.85 17.84 -14.31
CA GLU A 131 2.90 18.49 -15.12
C GLU A 131 4.10 18.96 -14.27
N LYS A 132 3.93 19.12 -12.95
CA LYS A 132 5.01 19.44 -12.01
C LYS A 132 5.99 18.28 -11.76
N GLY A 133 5.65 17.06 -12.18
CA GLY A 133 6.53 15.88 -12.07
C GLY A 133 6.71 15.34 -10.64
N LEU A 134 5.85 15.75 -9.70
CA LEU A 134 5.82 15.27 -8.32
C LEU A 134 4.52 14.49 -8.06
N PRO A 135 4.51 13.53 -7.12
CA PRO A 135 3.29 12.84 -6.73
C PRO A 135 2.26 13.82 -6.16
N LEU A 136 0.98 13.50 -6.33
CA LEU A 136 -0.11 14.32 -5.78
C LEU A 136 -0.51 13.83 -4.39
N ALA A 137 -0.77 14.76 -3.49
CA ALA A 137 -1.39 14.49 -2.19
C ALA A 137 -2.85 14.96 -2.21
N TYR A 138 -3.78 14.06 -1.93
CA TYR A 138 -5.18 14.42 -1.75
C TYR A 138 -5.34 15.11 -0.39
N VAL A 139 -5.83 16.35 -0.36
CA VAL A 139 -5.97 17.15 0.85
C VAL A 139 -7.42 17.59 1.06
N GLY A 140 -7.97 17.41 2.26
CA GLY A 140 -9.30 17.92 2.60
C GLY A 140 -9.48 18.20 4.09
N ASP A 141 -10.44 19.06 4.45
CA ASP A 141 -10.68 19.40 5.86
C ASP A 141 -11.28 18.20 6.61
N VAL A 142 -12.26 17.52 5.99
CA VAL A 142 -12.81 16.25 6.46
C VAL A 142 -12.91 15.28 5.27
N VAL A 143 -12.31 14.10 5.37
CA VAL A 143 -12.15 13.17 4.23
C VAL A 143 -12.81 11.83 4.48
N GLY A 144 -13.57 11.36 3.49
CA GLY A 144 -14.00 9.97 3.40
C GLY A 144 -15.21 9.61 4.26
N THR A 145 -16.03 10.59 4.64
CA THR A 145 -17.26 10.33 5.39
C THR A 145 -18.31 9.58 4.56
N GLY A 146 -19.30 9.02 5.24
CA GLY A 146 -20.39 8.29 4.61
C GLY A 146 -20.13 6.78 4.53
N SER A 147 -20.66 6.16 3.46
CA SER A 147 -20.69 4.70 3.35
C SER A 147 -19.34 4.08 3.02
N SER A 148 -19.08 2.88 3.54
CA SER A 148 -17.92 2.07 3.14
C SER A 148 -17.98 1.73 1.65
N ARG A 149 -17.11 2.36 0.85
CA ARG A 149 -17.03 2.15 -0.60
C ARG A 149 -15.57 2.15 -1.02
N LYS A 150 -15.00 0.96 -1.25
CA LYS A 150 -13.63 0.80 -1.76
C LYS A 150 -13.41 1.52 -3.10
N SER A 151 -14.45 1.68 -3.90
CA SER A 151 -14.39 2.46 -5.14
C SER A 151 -13.97 3.92 -4.93
N ALA A 152 -14.26 4.53 -3.77
CA ALA A 152 -13.85 5.89 -3.47
C ALA A 152 -12.32 6.02 -3.39
N ILE A 153 -11.65 5.13 -2.63
CA ILE A 153 -10.19 5.11 -2.58
C ILE A 153 -9.60 4.69 -3.93
N ASN A 154 -10.22 3.74 -4.64
CA ASN A 154 -9.74 3.30 -5.94
C ASN A 154 -9.69 4.46 -6.94
N SER A 155 -10.69 5.34 -6.94
CA SER A 155 -10.69 6.54 -7.80
C SER A 155 -9.55 7.50 -7.44
N VAL A 156 -9.30 7.74 -6.14
CA VAL A 156 -8.19 8.59 -5.68
C VAL A 156 -6.86 8.00 -6.13
N LEU A 157 -6.63 6.71 -5.87
CA LEU A 157 -5.37 6.03 -6.20
C LEU A 157 -5.17 5.83 -7.70
N TRP A 158 -6.25 5.68 -8.47
CA TRP A 158 -6.15 5.64 -9.92
C TRP A 158 -5.51 6.91 -10.47
N HIS A 159 -5.85 8.07 -9.90
CA HIS A 159 -5.35 9.36 -10.36
C HIS A 159 -4.05 9.80 -9.67
N MET A 160 -3.81 9.38 -8.43
CA MET A 160 -2.74 9.93 -7.57
C MET A 160 -1.80 8.86 -6.97
N GLY A 161 -2.08 7.59 -7.22
CA GLY A 161 -1.23 6.47 -6.82
C GLY A 161 -0.30 6.01 -7.94
N GLU A 162 0.31 4.85 -7.71
CA GLU A 162 1.31 4.26 -8.60
C GLU A 162 0.79 2.94 -9.19
N SER A 163 1.19 2.65 -10.42
CA SER A 163 0.86 1.38 -11.08
C SER A 163 1.52 0.21 -10.36
N ILE A 164 0.81 -0.92 -10.28
CA ILE A 164 1.36 -2.14 -9.70
C ILE A 164 1.81 -3.06 -10.84
N ASP A 165 3.07 -3.51 -10.79
CA ASP A 165 3.62 -4.40 -11.81
C ASP A 165 2.75 -5.65 -12.00
N TYR A 166 2.42 -5.92 -13.27
CA TYR A 166 1.62 -7.07 -13.72
C TYR A 166 0.18 -7.15 -13.20
N ILE A 167 -0.31 -6.13 -12.46
CA ILE A 167 -1.72 -6.03 -12.06
C ILE A 167 -2.39 -4.92 -12.89
N PRO A 168 -3.20 -5.27 -13.91
CA PRO A 168 -3.83 -4.28 -14.75
C PRO A 168 -4.91 -3.49 -14.00
N ASN A 169 -5.11 -2.24 -14.44
CA ASN A 169 -6.24 -1.39 -14.04
C ASN A 169 -6.37 -1.19 -12.52
N LYS A 170 -5.25 -1.20 -11.79
CA LYS A 170 -5.21 -0.98 -10.35
C LYS A 170 -3.91 -0.30 -9.94
N ASN A 171 -4.06 0.73 -9.10
CA ASN A 171 -2.93 1.43 -8.50
C ASN A 171 -2.87 1.16 -6.98
N THR A 172 -1.73 1.49 -6.39
CA THR A 172 -1.42 1.46 -4.94
C THR A 172 -0.72 2.75 -4.53
N GLY A 173 -0.23 2.84 -3.30
CA GLY A 173 0.47 4.03 -2.81
C GLY A 173 -0.49 5.21 -2.64
N GLY A 174 0.02 6.42 -2.90
CA GLY A 174 -0.72 7.66 -2.79
C GLY A 174 -0.73 8.23 -1.38
N ILE A 175 -1.00 9.54 -1.29
CA ILE A 175 -0.95 10.31 -0.04
C ILE A 175 -2.31 10.95 0.19
N VAL A 176 -2.84 10.79 1.41
CA VAL A 176 -4.10 11.43 1.83
C VAL A 176 -3.86 12.21 3.11
N LEU A 177 -4.01 13.53 3.04
CA LEU A 177 -3.92 14.42 4.20
C LEU A 177 -5.31 14.93 4.56
N GLY A 178 -5.72 14.75 5.80
CA GLY A 178 -7.03 15.19 6.27
C GLY A 178 -6.93 15.96 7.59
N GLY A 179 -7.68 17.06 7.73
CA GLY A 179 -7.93 17.62 9.07
C GLY A 179 -8.63 16.58 9.97
N LYS A 180 -9.55 15.83 9.37
CA LYS A 180 -10.10 14.59 9.91
C LYS A 180 -10.30 13.57 8.79
N ILE A 181 -9.97 12.30 9.03
CA ILE A 181 -10.23 11.20 8.10
C ILE A 181 -11.20 10.23 8.77
N ALA A 182 -12.29 9.88 8.07
CA ALA A 182 -13.25 8.92 8.58
C ALA A 182 -12.57 7.55 8.78
N PRO A 183 -12.77 6.86 9.92
CA PRO A 183 -12.02 5.64 10.26
C PRO A 183 -12.10 4.53 9.21
N ILE A 184 -13.26 4.34 8.57
CA ILE A 184 -13.43 3.33 7.52
C ILE A 184 -12.60 3.67 6.29
N PHE A 185 -12.60 4.95 5.89
CA PHE A 185 -11.83 5.42 4.75
C PHE A 185 -10.32 5.32 5.03
N PHE A 186 -9.90 5.71 6.24
CA PHE A 186 -8.53 5.57 6.73
C PHE A 186 -8.02 4.13 6.58
N ASN A 187 -8.73 3.17 7.19
CA ASN A 187 -8.40 1.74 7.08
C ASN A 187 -8.35 1.25 5.63
N THR A 188 -9.27 1.72 4.80
CA THR A 188 -9.35 1.32 3.39
C THR A 188 -8.16 1.88 2.57
N ALA A 189 -7.66 3.05 2.93
CA ALA A 189 -6.44 3.65 2.36
C ALA A 189 -5.20 2.86 2.77
N GLU A 190 -5.03 2.55 4.07
CA GLU A 190 -3.95 1.70 4.58
C GLU A 190 -3.93 0.31 3.94
N ASP A 191 -5.10 -0.34 3.85
CA ASP A 191 -5.25 -1.65 3.22
C ASP A 191 -4.89 -1.63 1.72
N SER A 192 -4.91 -0.45 1.09
CA SER A 192 -4.58 -0.24 -0.33
C SER A 192 -3.15 0.22 -0.57
N GLY A 193 -2.35 0.37 0.50
CA GLY A 193 -0.94 0.81 0.43
C GLY A 193 -0.74 2.32 0.42
N ALA A 194 -1.78 3.11 0.66
CA ALA A 194 -1.68 4.56 0.76
C ALA A 194 -1.12 5.00 2.13
N LEU A 195 -0.67 6.25 2.20
CA LEU A 195 -0.25 6.93 3.42
C LEU A 195 -1.31 7.96 3.83
N PRO A 196 -2.32 7.59 4.64
CA PRO A 196 -3.26 8.52 5.24
C PRO A 196 -2.67 9.17 6.49
N ILE A 197 -2.75 10.50 6.60
CA ILE A 197 -2.24 11.28 7.73
C ILE A 197 -3.31 12.27 8.18
N GLU A 198 -3.66 12.24 9.47
CA GLU A 198 -4.45 13.30 10.10
C GLU A 198 -3.52 14.42 10.57
N CYS A 199 -3.69 15.65 10.05
CA CYS A 199 -2.87 16.80 10.38
C CYS A 199 -3.64 18.12 10.16
N ASP A 200 -3.15 19.25 10.69
CA ASP A 200 -3.73 20.55 10.32
C ASP A 200 -3.47 20.83 8.83
N VAL A 201 -4.53 20.97 8.04
CA VAL A 201 -4.48 21.22 6.60
C VAL A 201 -4.77 22.68 6.25
N SER A 202 -5.03 23.55 7.23
CA SER A 202 -5.48 24.95 7.01
C SER A 202 -4.51 25.78 6.15
N LYS A 203 -3.20 25.47 6.21
CA LYS A 203 -2.15 26.16 5.46
C LYS A 203 -1.83 25.55 4.09
N LEU A 204 -2.39 24.37 3.77
CA LEU A 204 -2.13 23.66 2.51
C LEU A 204 -3.06 24.16 1.42
N LYS A 205 -2.58 24.71 0.31
CA LYS A 205 -3.43 25.22 -0.77
C LYS A 205 -3.24 24.41 -2.05
N MET A 206 -4.26 24.43 -2.92
CA MET A 206 -4.21 23.77 -4.22
C MET A 206 -2.95 24.19 -5.00
N GLY A 207 -2.16 23.21 -5.42
CA GLY A 207 -0.95 23.40 -6.21
C GLY A 207 0.33 23.72 -5.42
N ASP A 208 0.24 23.85 -4.09
CA ASP A 208 1.41 24.01 -3.23
C ASP A 208 2.33 22.79 -3.35
N GLU A 209 3.64 23.05 -3.37
CA GLU A 209 4.67 22.02 -3.23
C GLU A 209 5.07 21.94 -1.77
N ILE A 210 4.96 20.73 -1.21
CA ILE A 210 5.22 20.43 0.18
C ILE A 210 6.21 19.27 0.30
N THR A 211 6.90 19.22 1.43
CA THR A 211 7.70 18.07 1.84
C THR A 211 7.11 17.49 3.12
N ILE A 212 6.72 16.23 3.07
CA ILE A 212 6.24 15.46 4.21
C ILE A 212 7.46 14.72 4.78
N HIS A 213 7.68 14.82 6.09
CA HIS A 213 8.77 14.13 6.80
C HIS A 213 8.14 13.09 7.74
N PRO A 214 7.84 11.85 7.28
CA PRO A 214 6.97 10.92 8.00
C PRO A 214 7.47 10.58 9.40
N PHE A 215 8.79 10.35 9.55
CA PHE A 215 9.38 9.98 10.85
C PHE A 215 9.60 11.16 11.79
N GLN A 216 9.59 12.39 11.27
CA GLN A 216 9.67 13.61 12.09
C GLN A 216 8.28 14.14 12.48
N GLY A 217 7.22 13.67 11.82
CA GLY A 217 5.86 14.12 12.08
C GLY A 217 5.62 15.58 11.66
N ILE A 218 6.27 16.05 10.58
CA ILE A 218 6.13 17.44 10.12
C ILE A 218 5.90 17.52 8.61
N ILE A 219 5.22 18.59 8.19
CA ILE A 219 5.08 19.00 6.79
C ILE A 219 5.68 20.39 6.64
N THR A 220 6.56 20.57 5.66
CA THR A 220 7.19 21.86 5.33
C THR A 220 6.77 22.36 3.96
N ASN A 221 6.73 23.68 3.78
CA ASN A 221 6.60 24.29 2.45
C ASN A 221 7.94 24.28 1.69
N SER A 222 7.95 24.80 0.46
CA SER A 222 9.14 24.92 -0.39
C SER A 222 10.26 25.80 0.19
N SER A 223 9.97 26.66 1.17
CA SER A 223 10.99 27.46 1.89
C SER A 223 11.56 26.76 3.13
N GLY A 224 11.08 25.55 3.45
CA GLY A 224 11.47 24.78 4.64
C GLY A 224 10.74 25.18 5.93
N GLU A 225 9.77 26.08 5.87
CA GLU A 225 8.94 26.43 7.03
C GLU A 225 7.96 25.29 7.35
N THR A 226 7.91 24.88 8.63
CA THR A 226 6.91 23.91 9.11
C THR A 226 5.50 24.52 9.07
N ILE A 227 4.65 23.93 8.25
CA ILE A 227 3.26 24.36 8.05
C ILE A 227 2.25 23.45 8.73
N SER A 228 2.63 22.21 9.07
CA SER A 228 1.80 21.29 9.84
C SER A 228 2.66 20.28 10.61
N THR A 229 2.10 19.73 11.67
CA THR A 229 2.69 18.67 12.50
C THR A 229 1.67 17.55 12.70
N PHE A 230 2.13 16.31 12.82
CA PHE A 230 1.28 15.13 12.99
C PHE A 230 2.01 14.01 13.72
N ASP A 231 1.24 13.11 14.31
CA ASP A 231 1.74 11.82 14.81
C ASP A 231 1.44 10.75 13.77
N LEU A 232 2.46 10.00 13.34
CA LEU A 232 2.27 8.92 12.39
C LEU A 232 1.64 7.71 13.09
N THR A 233 0.33 7.56 12.93
CA THR A 233 -0.46 6.46 13.50
C THR A 233 -1.08 5.61 12.41
N PRO A 234 -1.14 4.27 12.57
CA PRO A 234 -0.56 3.49 13.66
C PRO A 234 0.97 3.43 13.58
N SER A 235 1.63 2.96 14.65
CA SER A 235 3.10 2.78 14.68
C SER A 235 3.63 1.80 13.62
N THR A 236 2.74 0.97 13.05
CA THR A 236 3.04 0.03 11.97
C THR A 236 2.95 0.67 10.57
N MET A 237 2.48 1.92 10.45
CA MET A 237 2.28 2.59 9.15
C MET A 237 3.50 2.51 8.21
N PRO A 238 4.76 2.69 8.66
CA PRO A 238 5.91 2.56 7.77
C PRO A 238 6.02 1.18 7.10
N ASP A 239 5.75 0.12 7.86
CA ASP A 239 5.77 -1.25 7.36
C ASP A 239 4.57 -1.54 6.45
N GLU A 240 3.40 -0.96 6.76
CA GLU A 240 2.19 -1.12 5.96
C GLU A 240 2.39 -0.52 4.57
N VAL A 241 2.92 0.71 4.48
CA VAL A 241 3.25 1.35 3.20
C VAL A 241 4.31 0.53 2.45
N ARG A 242 5.41 0.15 3.12
CA ARG A 242 6.48 -0.66 2.52
C ARG A 242 5.97 -1.99 1.95
N ALA A 243 5.06 -2.65 2.65
CA ALA A 243 4.49 -3.92 2.20
C ALA A 243 3.56 -3.77 0.98
N GLY A 244 3.14 -2.56 0.62
CA GLY A 244 2.10 -2.29 -0.38
C GLY A 244 0.68 -2.36 0.20
N GLY A 245 0.56 -2.19 1.52
CA GLY A 245 -0.68 -2.16 2.28
C GLY A 245 -0.66 -3.04 3.53
N ARG A 246 -1.57 -2.74 4.45
CA ARG A 246 -1.73 -3.48 5.70
C ARG A 246 -2.06 -4.96 5.51
N ILE A 247 -2.91 -5.29 4.54
CA ILE A 247 -3.28 -6.70 4.25
C ILE A 247 -2.06 -7.52 3.79
N PRO A 248 -1.29 -7.09 2.76
CA PRO A 248 -0.01 -7.73 2.42
C PRO A 248 0.94 -7.88 3.61
N LEU A 249 1.07 -6.85 4.47
CA LEU A 249 1.92 -6.92 5.65
C LEU A 249 1.47 -8.03 6.60
N ILE A 250 0.18 -8.11 6.93
CA ILE A 250 -0.36 -9.12 7.85
C ILE A 250 -0.11 -10.53 7.32
N ILE A 251 -0.37 -10.76 6.02
CA ILE A 251 -0.19 -12.07 5.39
C ILE A 251 1.30 -12.45 5.37
N GLY A 252 2.15 -11.57 4.87
CA GLY A 252 3.59 -11.85 4.75
C GLY A 252 4.28 -11.99 6.11
N ARG A 253 3.94 -11.15 7.09
CA ARG A 253 4.45 -11.27 8.46
C ARG A 253 4.01 -12.59 9.09
N GLY A 254 2.74 -12.98 8.88
CA GLY A 254 2.22 -14.26 9.34
C GLY A 254 2.96 -15.45 8.71
N LEU A 255 3.31 -15.36 7.42
CA LEU A 255 4.15 -16.35 6.74
C LEU A 255 5.53 -16.43 7.40
N THR A 256 6.23 -15.31 7.57
CA THR A 256 7.55 -15.26 8.21
C THR A 256 7.50 -15.81 9.65
N ASP A 257 6.56 -15.36 10.48
CA ASP A 257 6.45 -15.79 11.88
C ASP A 257 6.17 -17.31 11.97
N LYS A 258 5.29 -17.83 11.10
CA LYS A 258 5.03 -19.27 11.01
C LYS A 258 6.29 -20.04 10.61
N THR A 259 7.00 -19.58 9.57
CA THR A 259 8.24 -20.24 9.12
C THR A 259 9.31 -20.26 10.20
N ARG A 260 9.52 -19.14 10.89
CA ARG A 260 10.50 -19.07 11.99
C ARG A 260 10.13 -20.01 13.13
N THR A 261 8.85 -20.08 13.49
CA THR A 261 8.36 -21.00 14.54
C THR A 261 8.64 -22.47 14.19
N GLU A 262 8.33 -22.91 12.96
CA GLU A 262 8.60 -24.28 12.49
C GLU A 262 10.10 -24.61 12.44
N LEU A 263 10.94 -23.59 12.22
CA LEU A 263 12.40 -23.73 12.24
C LEU A 263 13.01 -23.60 13.66
N GLY A 264 12.19 -23.38 14.70
CA GLY A 264 12.66 -23.17 16.07
C GLY A 264 13.43 -21.85 16.26
N LEU A 265 13.17 -20.85 15.41
CA LEU A 265 13.76 -19.52 15.49
C LEU A 265 12.85 -18.57 16.28
N GLU A 266 13.46 -17.62 16.98
CA GLU A 266 12.74 -16.53 17.67
C GLU A 266 11.91 -15.69 16.69
N VAL A 267 10.88 -15.01 17.18
CA VAL A 267 10.06 -14.07 16.40
C VAL A 267 10.93 -13.00 15.73
N SER A 268 10.62 -12.65 14.48
CA SER A 268 11.40 -11.66 13.72
C SER A 268 11.29 -10.26 14.32
N ASP A 269 12.43 -9.57 14.43
CA ASP A 269 12.60 -8.16 14.82
C ASP A 269 12.53 -7.19 13.63
N VAL A 270 12.43 -7.70 12.41
CA VAL A 270 12.34 -6.91 11.16
C VAL A 270 11.08 -6.04 11.10
N PHE A 271 9.99 -6.48 11.73
CA PHE A 271 8.69 -5.82 11.62
C PHE A 271 8.40 -4.95 12.84
N LEU A 272 7.91 -3.74 12.58
CA LEU A 272 7.16 -2.95 13.53
C LEU A 272 5.90 -3.73 13.93
N ARG A 273 5.69 -3.85 15.24
CA ARG A 273 4.53 -4.53 15.82
C ARG A 273 3.67 -3.51 16.55
N PRO A 274 2.34 -3.69 16.56
CA PRO A 274 1.46 -2.85 17.37
C PRO A 274 1.91 -2.91 18.83
N VAL A 275 2.12 -1.74 19.45
CA VAL A 275 2.37 -1.67 20.88
C VAL A 275 1.01 -1.77 21.57
N ASP A 276 0.82 -2.79 22.40
CA ASP A 276 -0.39 -2.93 23.20
C ASP A 276 -0.46 -1.73 24.17
N PRO A 277 -1.54 -0.92 24.20
CA PRO A 277 -1.63 0.28 25.05
C PRO A 277 -1.39 0.03 26.55
N LYS A 278 -1.43 -1.24 26.98
CA LYS A 278 -1.16 -1.66 28.36
C LYS A 278 0.34 -1.82 28.68
N ASN A 279 1.23 -1.79 27.70
CA ASN A 279 2.68 -1.95 27.88
C ASN A 279 3.49 -0.67 27.58
N SER A 280 2.83 0.43 27.23
CA SER A 280 3.43 1.77 27.25
C SER A 280 3.41 2.29 28.69
N SER A 281 4.42 1.90 29.47
CA SER A 281 4.76 2.48 30.78
C SER A 281 5.86 3.51 30.63
#